data_AF-A0A2K4DRM4-F1
#
_entry.id   AF-A0A2K4DRM4-F1
#
_cell.length_a   1.000
_cell.length_b   1.000
_cell.length_c   1.000
_cell.angle_alpha   90.00
_cell.angle_beta   90.00
_cell.angle_gamma   90.00
#
_symmetry.space_group_name_H-M   'P 1'
#
loop_
_entity.id
_entity.type
_entity.pdbx_description
1 polymer ?
#
loop_
_entity_poly.entity_id
_entity_poly.type
_entity_poly.pdbx_seq_one_letter_code
_entity_poly.pdbx_strand_id
1 'polypeptide(L)'
;MLYLENFFTTVIELKLYLIMIIAIIYIIIHQNRQHQFNQYVDVYLNYIPVLTHEFGHVLFNKMSGGRARDLVIVTRPKERLQTMQQGYAITQSKSSLGQIITTLGGYIMPPVMLLIGLSAVHYGHPSLFLTAYIIIFVYYFILTSRKLSPTIVLIILIAVLYFLLHHENQATLYYLVLFIYHLILGVLLGEVLQSSWTIFKLTFQKPSPSWDGQTLANMTRIPAIFYSILWIVINFYSLYLMYQYAF
;
A
#
# COMPACT_ATOMS: atom_id res chain seq x y z
N MET A 1 11.18 -22.12 22.00
CA MET A 1 9.76 -22.49 21.80
C MET A 1 8.84 -21.31 22.07
N LEU A 2 8.91 -20.66 23.24
CA LEU A 2 8.06 -19.52 23.60
C LEU A 2 8.01 -18.38 22.55
N TYR A 3 9.15 -17.98 21.98
CA TYR A 3 9.19 -16.90 20.96
C TYR A 3 8.56 -17.28 19.63
N LEU A 4 8.69 -18.56 19.23
CA LEU A 4 8.12 -19.04 17.97
C LEU A 4 6.61 -19.20 18.11
N GLU A 5 6.16 -19.64 19.29
CA GLU A 5 4.76 -19.68 19.66
C GLU A 5 4.15 -18.27 19.67
N ASN A 6 4.74 -17.31 20.41
CA ASN A 6 4.29 -15.91 20.42
C ASN A 6 4.25 -15.29 19.02
N PHE A 7 5.16 -15.70 18.13
CA PHE A 7 5.12 -15.27 16.74
C PHE A 7 3.83 -15.71 16.05
N PHE A 8 3.37 -16.93 16.26
CA PHE A 8 2.14 -17.43 15.65
C PHE A 8 0.87 -17.22 16.49
N THR A 9 0.95 -16.74 17.74
CA THR A 9 -0.24 -16.67 18.62
C THR A 9 -0.50 -15.29 19.22
N THR A 10 0.20 -14.26 18.76
CA THR A 10 -0.06 -12.87 19.21
C THR A 10 -1.42 -12.37 18.76
N VAL A 11 -2.17 -11.75 19.68
CA VAL A 11 -3.50 -11.21 19.38
C VAL A 11 -3.45 -9.69 19.35
N ILE A 12 -4.03 -9.11 18.30
CA ILE A 12 -4.33 -7.69 18.17
C ILE A 12 -5.85 -7.56 18.14
N GLU A 13 -6.42 -6.80 19.06
CA GLU A 13 -7.83 -6.45 18.97
C GLU A 13 -8.03 -5.39 17.88
N LEU A 14 -8.79 -5.75 16.84
CA LEU A 14 -9.09 -4.85 15.73
C LEU A 14 -10.15 -3.82 16.14
N LYS A 15 -9.76 -2.55 16.17
CA LYS A 15 -10.62 -1.40 16.43
C LYS A 15 -11.04 -0.77 15.11
N LEU A 16 -12.14 -1.28 14.53
CA LEU A 16 -12.62 -0.85 13.22
C LEU A 16 -12.82 0.67 13.12
N TYR A 17 -13.37 1.29 14.18
CA TYR A 17 -13.58 2.73 14.23
C TYR A 17 -12.27 3.52 14.08
N LEU A 18 -11.16 3.00 14.62
CA LEU A 18 -9.84 3.65 14.50
C LEU A 18 -9.32 3.57 13.06
N ILE A 19 -9.47 2.42 12.41
CA ILE A 19 -9.12 2.24 10.98
C ILE A 19 -9.92 3.21 10.12
N MET A 20 -11.22 3.32 10.37
CA MET A 20 -12.12 4.25 9.64
C MET A 20 -11.73 5.71 9.86
N ILE A 21 -11.43 6.12 11.09
CA ILE A 21 -10.98 7.50 11.39
C ILE A 21 -9.68 7.80 10.62
N ILE A 22 -8.71 6.89 10.65
CA ILE A 22 -7.43 7.05 9.94
C ILE A 22 -7.66 7.14 8.43
N ALA A 23 -8.53 6.30 7.86
CA ALA A 23 -8.87 6.32 6.44
C ALA A 23 -9.56 7.65 6.04
N ILE A 24 -10.46 8.18 6.87
CA ILE A 24 -11.09 9.49 6.63
C ILE A 24 -10.05 10.60 6.68
N ILE A 25 -9.16 10.61 7.69
CA ILE A 25 -8.07 11.59 7.79
C ILE A 25 -7.17 11.51 6.56
N TYR A 26 -6.79 10.30 6.14
CA TYR A 26 -6.02 10.05 4.93
C TYR A 26 -6.66 10.71 3.70
N ILE A 27 -7.95 10.46 3.46
CA ILE A 27 -8.69 11.02 2.32
C ILE A 27 -8.74 12.54 2.39
N ILE A 28 -9.05 13.12 3.56
CA ILE A 28 -9.12 14.58 3.74
C ILE A 28 -7.77 15.23 3.45
N ILE A 29 -6.68 14.69 4.00
CA ILE A 29 -5.33 15.21 3.76
C ILE A 29 -4.97 15.10 2.27
N HIS A 30 -5.24 13.96 1.65
CA HIS A 30 -4.91 13.70 0.25
C HIS A 30 -5.65 14.63 -0.72
N GLN A 31 -6.94 14.91 -0.46
CA GLN A 31 -7.73 15.83 -1.27
C GLN A 31 -7.27 17.29 -1.10
N ASN A 32 -6.82 17.65 0.11
CA ASN A 32 -6.35 18.99 0.44
C ASN A 32 -4.83 19.15 0.35
N ARG A 33 -4.14 18.27 -0.39
CA ARG A 33 -2.67 18.24 -0.50
C ARG A 33 -2.05 19.47 -1.15
N GLN A 34 -2.83 20.40 -1.69
CA GLN A 34 -2.31 21.65 -2.24
C GLN A 34 -1.88 22.62 -1.14
N HIS A 35 -2.43 22.52 0.08
CA HIS A 35 -2.03 23.34 1.22
C HIS A 35 -0.68 22.91 1.79
N GLN A 36 0.18 23.88 2.14
CA GLN A 36 1.58 23.66 2.52
C GLN A 36 1.78 22.64 3.65
N PHE A 37 0.95 22.67 4.69
CA PHE A 37 1.02 21.70 5.79
C PHE A 37 0.62 20.28 5.33
N ASN A 38 -0.50 20.18 4.62
CA ASN A 38 -1.04 18.91 4.13
C ASN A 38 -0.10 18.21 3.15
N GLN A 39 0.73 18.96 2.41
CA GLN A 39 1.74 18.37 1.52
C GLN A 39 2.71 17.44 2.26
N TYR A 40 3.16 17.83 3.46
CA TYR A 40 4.06 17.00 4.24
C TYR A 40 3.33 15.81 4.84
N VAL A 41 2.14 16.03 5.40
CA VAL A 41 1.33 14.95 5.99
C VAL A 41 0.94 13.91 4.93
N ASP A 42 0.60 14.36 3.72
CA ASP A 42 0.32 13.51 2.55
C ASP A 42 1.51 12.63 2.18
N VAL A 43 2.75 13.13 2.28
CA VAL A 43 3.95 12.31 2.06
C VAL A 43 4.02 11.15 3.05
N TYR A 44 3.81 11.42 4.34
CA TYR A 44 3.90 10.40 5.38
C TYR A 44 2.77 9.38 5.28
N LEU A 45 1.52 9.84 5.13
CA LEU A 45 0.34 8.97 5.07
C LEU A 45 0.31 8.13 3.79
N ASN A 46 0.70 8.69 2.64
CA ASN A 46 0.75 7.95 1.37
C ASN A 46 1.98 7.06 1.23
N TYR A 47 2.94 7.09 2.15
CA TYR A 47 4.19 6.36 1.97
C TYR A 47 3.97 4.85 1.79
N ILE A 48 3.21 4.24 2.71
CA ILE A 48 2.88 2.80 2.64
C ILE A 48 1.98 2.48 1.44
N PRO A 49 0.87 3.21 1.20
CA PRO A 49 0.04 3.01 0.00
C PRO A 49 0.80 3.08 -1.33
N VAL A 50 1.57 4.15 -1.55
CA VAL A 50 2.32 4.35 -2.79
C VAL A 50 3.40 3.28 -2.93
N LEU A 51 4.13 2.94 -1.87
CA LEU A 51 5.09 1.85 -1.93
C LEU A 51 4.41 0.53 -2.30
N THR A 52 3.25 0.25 -1.70
CA THR A 52 2.49 -0.97 -1.96
C THR A 52 2.05 -1.03 -3.42
N HIS A 53 1.53 0.07 -3.97
CA HIS A 53 1.18 0.20 -5.38
C HIS A 53 2.39 -0.06 -6.30
N GLU A 54 3.48 0.67 -6.11
CA GLU A 54 4.66 0.55 -6.97
C GLU A 54 5.35 -0.82 -6.82
N PHE A 55 5.33 -1.40 -5.62
CA PHE A 55 5.77 -2.77 -5.40
C PHE A 55 4.90 -3.78 -6.15
N GLY A 56 3.59 -3.51 -6.31
CA GLY A 56 2.69 -4.27 -7.16
C GLY A 56 3.21 -4.38 -8.59
N HIS A 57 3.64 -3.26 -9.20
CA HIS A 57 4.28 -3.30 -10.51
C HIS A 57 5.55 -4.16 -10.51
N VAL A 58 6.42 -3.99 -9.52
CA VAL A 58 7.67 -4.76 -9.43
C VAL A 58 7.42 -6.26 -9.28
N LEU A 59 6.50 -6.65 -8.40
CA LEU A 59 6.15 -8.04 -8.14
C LEU A 59 5.60 -8.72 -9.40
N PHE A 60 4.61 -8.11 -10.02
CA PHE A 60 3.96 -8.63 -11.22
C PHE A 60 4.90 -8.64 -12.44
N ASN A 61 5.80 -7.66 -12.53
CA ASN A 61 6.88 -7.67 -13.52
C ASN A 61 7.81 -8.87 -13.35
N LYS A 62 8.22 -9.15 -12.11
CA LYS A 62 9.10 -10.29 -11.83
C LYS A 62 8.40 -11.63 -12.06
N MET A 63 7.13 -11.76 -11.68
CA MET A 63 6.32 -12.96 -11.92
C MET A 63 6.12 -13.25 -13.42
N SER A 64 6.01 -12.20 -14.25
CA SER A 64 5.95 -12.33 -15.71
C SER A 64 7.32 -12.47 -16.39
N GLY A 65 8.40 -12.66 -15.60
CA GLY A 65 9.75 -12.89 -16.08
C GLY A 65 10.55 -11.63 -16.43
N GLY A 66 10.02 -10.45 -16.14
CA GLY A 66 10.69 -9.15 -16.26
C GLY A 66 11.73 -8.88 -15.17
N ARG A 67 12.28 -7.66 -15.19
CA ARG A 67 13.25 -7.16 -14.20
C ARG A 67 12.90 -5.74 -13.77
N ALA A 68 12.85 -5.50 -12.46
CA ALA A 68 12.81 -4.15 -11.91
C ALA A 68 14.24 -3.62 -11.69
N ARG A 69 14.48 -2.37 -12.10
CA ARG A 69 15.77 -1.69 -11.97
C ARG A 69 15.82 -0.74 -10.79
N ASP A 70 14.76 0.03 -10.61
CA ASP A 70 14.64 1.00 -9.52
C ASP A 70 13.17 1.12 -9.11
N LEU A 71 12.95 1.52 -7.88
CA LEU A 71 11.67 1.77 -7.25
C LEU A 71 11.90 3.00 -6.40
N VAL A 72 11.18 4.07 -6.68
CA VAL A 72 11.42 5.36 -6.02
C VAL A 72 10.12 5.86 -5.43
N ILE A 73 10.17 6.23 -4.15
CA ILE A 73 9.10 6.96 -3.48
C ILE A 73 9.54 8.41 -3.35
N VAL A 74 8.72 9.31 -3.89
CA VAL A 74 9.00 10.74 -3.88
C VAL A 74 8.60 11.27 -2.51
N THR A 75 9.58 11.57 -1.66
CA THR A 75 9.35 12.05 -0.29
C THR A 75 9.42 13.57 -0.15
N ARG A 76 9.78 14.30 -1.21
CA ARG A 76 9.86 15.76 -1.19
C ARG A 76 8.57 16.36 -1.77
N PRO A 77 7.81 17.17 -1.00
CA PRO A 77 6.61 17.85 -1.51
C PRO A 77 6.83 18.65 -2.81
N LYS A 78 7.91 19.43 -2.87
CA LYS A 78 8.24 20.24 -4.04
C LYS A 78 8.44 19.39 -5.28
N GLU A 79 9.08 18.22 -5.13
CA GLU A 79 9.29 17.28 -6.22
C GLU A 79 7.94 16.69 -6.69
N ARG A 80 7.06 16.27 -5.77
CA ARG A 80 5.71 15.79 -6.12
C ARG A 80 4.89 16.82 -6.89
N LEU A 81 4.98 18.10 -6.54
CA LEU A 81 4.27 19.17 -7.25
C LEU A 81 4.84 19.44 -8.64
N GLN A 82 6.16 19.28 -8.82
CA GLN A 82 6.84 19.50 -10.09
C GLN A 82 6.63 18.33 -11.06
N THR A 83 6.71 17.09 -10.56
CA THR A 83 6.62 15.88 -11.40
C THR A 83 5.20 15.31 -11.46
N MET A 84 4.32 15.71 -10.55
CA MET A 84 3.00 15.10 -10.33
C MET A 84 3.06 13.60 -10.00
N GLN A 85 4.22 13.10 -9.57
CA GLN A 85 4.46 11.70 -9.20
C GLN A 85 4.64 11.55 -7.70
N GLN A 86 3.99 10.55 -7.12
CA GLN A 86 4.15 10.19 -5.70
C GLN A 86 5.19 9.07 -5.52
N GLY A 87 5.32 8.21 -6.53
CA GLY A 87 6.32 7.16 -6.66
C GLY A 87 6.40 6.73 -8.13
N TYR A 88 7.39 5.89 -8.44
CA TYR A 88 7.50 5.23 -9.73
C TYR A 88 8.41 4.00 -9.64
N ALA A 89 8.06 2.94 -10.36
CA ALA A 89 8.89 1.76 -10.58
C ALA A 89 9.45 1.73 -12.01
N ILE A 90 10.77 1.59 -12.13
CA ILE A 90 11.44 1.36 -13.43
C ILE A 90 11.49 -0.14 -13.67
N THR A 91 10.56 -0.65 -14.48
CA THR A 91 10.44 -2.06 -14.83
C THR A 91 10.80 -2.34 -16.28
N GLN A 92 11.27 -3.57 -16.55
CA GLN A 92 11.62 -4.05 -17.89
C GLN A 92 10.93 -5.37 -18.15
N SER A 93 9.84 -5.31 -18.91
CA SER A 93 9.07 -6.49 -19.32
C SER A 93 9.73 -7.18 -20.51
N LYS A 94 9.72 -8.52 -20.53
CA LYS A 94 10.23 -9.32 -21.65
C LYS A 94 9.25 -9.46 -22.82
N SER A 95 7.97 -9.20 -22.57
CA SER A 95 6.89 -9.35 -23.55
C SER A 95 5.78 -8.33 -23.29
N SER A 96 4.94 -8.08 -24.30
CA SER A 96 3.77 -7.22 -24.15
C SER A 96 2.77 -7.75 -23.12
N LEU A 97 2.60 -9.08 -23.04
CA LEU A 97 1.80 -9.71 -21.99
C LEU A 97 2.38 -9.44 -20.60
N GLY A 98 3.71 -9.53 -20.44
CA GLY A 98 4.37 -9.21 -19.19
C GLY A 98 4.19 -7.74 -18.80
N GLN A 99 4.19 -6.83 -19.77
CA GLN A 99 3.90 -5.41 -19.51
C GLN A 99 2.45 -5.19 -19.07
N ILE A 100 1.48 -5.88 -19.68
CA ILE A 100 0.07 -5.84 -19.27
C ILE A 100 -0.08 -6.33 -17.82
N ILE A 101 0.53 -7.48 -17.48
CA ILE A 101 0.51 -8.05 -16.12
C ILE A 101 1.16 -7.08 -15.12
N THR A 102 2.29 -6.49 -15.48
CA THR A 102 3.01 -5.48 -14.67
C THR A 102 2.11 -4.28 -14.36
N THR A 103 1.48 -3.70 -15.38
CA THR A 103 0.64 -2.51 -15.22
C THR A 103 -0.64 -2.80 -14.43
N LEU A 104 -1.19 -4.02 -14.53
CA LEU A 104 -2.32 -4.44 -13.69
C LEU A 104 -1.98 -4.50 -12.20
N GLY A 105 -0.75 -4.90 -11.86
CA GLY A 105 -0.33 -5.18 -10.49
C GLY A 105 -0.41 -3.98 -9.53
N GLY A 106 -0.26 -2.75 -10.04
CA GLY A 106 -0.20 -1.54 -9.21
C GLY A 106 -1.46 -1.34 -8.37
N TYR A 107 -2.61 -1.26 -9.01
CA TYR A 107 -3.91 -1.09 -8.33
C TYR A 107 -4.43 -2.36 -7.64
N ILE A 108 -3.84 -3.53 -7.90
CA ILE A 108 -4.21 -4.79 -7.22
C ILE A 108 -3.55 -4.89 -5.85
N MET A 109 -2.32 -4.36 -5.68
CA MET A 109 -1.54 -4.63 -4.47
C MET A 109 -2.09 -3.96 -3.20
N PRO A 110 -2.56 -2.68 -3.19
CA PRO A 110 -3.14 -2.07 -2.00
C PRO A 110 -4.34 -2.83 -1.39
N PRO A 111 -5.40 -3.21 -2.15
CA PRO A 111 -6.49 -4.00 -1.59
C PRO A 111 -6.05 -5.40 -1.15
N VAL A 112 -5.10 -6.02 -1.86
CA VAL A 112 -4.53 -7.32 -1.43
C VAL A 112 -3.81 -7.20 -0.09
N MET A 113 -2.96 -6.19 0.11
CA MET A 113 -2.26 -5.99 1.38
C MET A 113 -3.22 -5.62 2.51
N LEU A 114 -4.28 -4.86 2.24
CA LEU A 114 -5.35 -4.59 3.21
C LEU A 114 -5.98 -5.92 3.69
N LEU A 115 -6.32 -6.81 2.75
CA LEU A 115 -6.92 -8.11 3.07
C LEU A 115 -5.95 -9.05 3.80
N ILE A 116 -4.68 -9.08 3.42
CA ILE A 116 -3.66 -9.85 4.15
C ILE A 116 -3.56 -9.34 5.59
N GLY A 117 -3.56 -8.03 5.81
CA GLY A 117 -3.52 -7.46 7.15
C GLY A 117 -4.76 -7.80 7.98
N LEU A 118 -5.96 -7.64 7.41
CA LEU A 118 -7.22 -7.96 8.10
C LEU A 118 -7.32 -9.46 8.44
N SER A 119 -7.01 -10.33 7.48
CA SER A 119 -7.01 -11.78 7.69
C SER A 119 -5.96 -12.22 8.71
N ALA A 120 -4.77 -11.61 8.68
CA ALA A 120 -3.73 -11.88 9.67
C ALA A 120 -4.20 -11.59 11.10
N VAL A 121 -4.95 -10.50 11.33
CA VAL A 121 -5.55 -10.25 12.65
C VAL A 121 -6.65 -11.26 12.96
N HIS A 122 -7.57 -11.49 12.02
CA HIS A 122 -8.72 -12.37 12.20
C HIS A 122 -8.31 -13.80 12.61
N TYR A 123 -7.23 -14.32 12.03
CA TYR A 123 -6.70 -15.65 12.34
C TYR A 123 -5.64 -15.66 13.45
N GLY A 124 -5.40 -14.54 14.16
CA GLY A 124 -4.45 -14.50 15.29
C GLY A 124 -2.97 -14.55 14.89
N HIS A 125 -2.65 -14.10 13.67
CA HIS A 125 -1.29 -14.07 13.11
C HIS A 125 -0.83 -12.68 12.62
N PRO A 126 -1.03 -11.58 13.38
CA PRO A 126 -0.68 -10.22 12.95
C PRO A 126 0.82 -10.02 12.67
N SER A 127 1.68 -10.81 13.32
CA SER A 127 3.13 -10.83 13.08
C SER A 127 3.47 -11.14 11.62
N LEU A 128 2.72 -12.03 10.94
CA LEU A 128 2.96 -12.42 9.55
C LEU A 128 2.77 -11.24 8.61
N PHE A 129 1.78 -10.40 8.88
CA PHE A 129 1.55 -9.17 8.11
C PHE A 129 2.72 -8.18 8.25
N LEU A 130 3.21 -7.97 9.48
CA LEU A 130 4.38 -7.12 9.73
C LEU A 130 5.64 -7.70 9.07
N THR A 131 5.84 -9.02 9.16
CA THR A 131 6.95 -9.71 8.50
C THR A 131 6.87 -9.58 6.98
N ALA A 132 5.67 -9.71 6.38
CA ALA A 132 5.47 -9.49 4.96
C ALA A 132 5.88 -8.07 4.56
N TYR A 133 5.47 -7.05 5.31
CA TYR A 133 5.91 -5.68 5.07
C TYR A 133 7.42 -5.50 5.25
N ILE A 134 8.03 -6.09 6.28
CA ILE A 134 9.49 -6.07 6.45
C ILE A 134 10.19 -6.66 5.22
N ILE A 135 9.73 -7.80 4.69
CA ILE A 135 10.29 -8.42 3.49
C ILE A 135 10.16 -7.48 2.28
N ILE A 136 8.99 -6.86 2.08
CA ILE A 136 8.77 -5.87 1.02
C ILE A 136 9.74 -4.69 1.18
N PHE A 137 9.93 -4.20 2.40
CA PHE A 137 10.81 -3.07 2.69
C PHE A 137 12.29 -3.41 2.55
N VAL A 138 12.73 -4.61 2.92
CA VAL A 138 14.10 -5.10 2.65
C VAL A 138 14.32 -5.18 1.16
N TYR A 139 13.37 -5.74 0.41
CA TYR A 139 13.46 -5.82 -1.04
C TYR A 139 13.52 -4.43 -1.69
N TYR A 140 12.64 -3.52 -1.26
CA TYR A 140 12.66 -2.12 -1.66
C TYR A 140 13.99 -1.44 -1.31
N PHE A 141 14.51 -1.63 -0.10
CA PHE A 141 15.80 -1.10 0.34
C PHE A 141 16.94 -1.54 -0.57
N ILE A 142 16.96 -2.80 -1.01
CA ILE A 142 17.97 -3.31 -1.94
C ILE A 142 17.85 -2.60 -3.29
N LEU A 143 16.63 -2.50 -3.82
CA LEU A 143 16.38 -2.08 -5.20
C LEU A 143 16.43 -0.55 -5.39
N THR A 144 16.01 0.23 -4.40
CA THR A 144 15.87 1.69 -4.54
C THR A 144 17.19 2.44 -4.55
N SER A 145 17.28 3.50 -5.34
CA SER A 145 18.35 4.49 -5.25
C SER A 145 18.26 5.36 -3.98
N ARG A 146 17.10 5.49 -3.33
CA ARG A 146 16.89 6.37 -2.15
C ARG A 146 16.84 5.58 -0.83
N LYS A 147 18.00 5.41 -0.15
CA LYS A 147 18.13 4.53 1.02
C LYS A 147 17.56 5.07 2.34
N LEU A 148 17.51 6.38 2.55
CA LEU A 148 17.15 6.95 3.88
C LEU A 148 15.72 6.58 4.31
N SER A 149 14.73 6.80 3.43
CA SER A 149 13.32 6.55 3.77
C SER A 149 12.99 5.09 4.09
N PRO A 150 13.40 4.08 3.28
CA PRO A 150 13.20 2.69 3.65
C PRO A 150 13.91 2.30 4.94
N THR A 151 15.11 2.82 5.22
CA THR A 151 15.81 2.51 6.48
C THR A 151 14.98 2.91 7.70
N ILE A 152 14.42 4.12 7.69
CA ILE A 152 13.60 4.61 8.82
C ILE A 152 12.37 3.72 9.02
N VAL A 153 11.65 3.40 7.94
CA VAL A 153 10.44 2.58 8.05
C VAL A 153 10.77 1.15 8.44
N LEU A 154 11.87 0.58 7.94
CA LEU A 154 12.34 -0.75 8.32
C LEU A 154 12.63 -0.83 9.82
N ILE A 155 13.30 0.17 10.39
CA ILE A 155 13.56 0.25 11.83
C ILE A 155 12.25 0.29 12.61
N ILE A 156 11.29 1.10 12.17
CA ILE A 156 9.96 1.18 12.80
C ILE A 156 9.26 -0.17 12.75
N LEU A 157 9.20 -0.83 11.58
CA LEU A 157 8.53 -2.12 11.42
C LEU A 157 9.19 -3.23 12.25
N ILE A 158 10.51 -3.28 12.30
CA ILE A 158 11.26 -4.23 13.14
C ILE A 158 10.99 -3.97 14.62
N ALA A 159 10.98 -2.70 15.05
CA ALA A 159 10.64 -2.35 16.43
C ALA A 159 9.21 -2.75 16.79
N VAL A 160 8.25 -2.47 15.90
CA VAL A 160 6.84 -2.85 16.09
C VAL A 160 6.69 -4.37 16.22
N LEU A 161 7.33 -5.13 15.34
CA LEU A 161 7.33 -6.59 15.41
C LEU A 161 7.98 -7.08 16.71
N TYR A 162 9.13 -6.52 17.09
CA TYR A 162 9.81 -6.89 18.33
C TYR A 162 8.92 -6.68 19.55
N PHE A 163 8.28 -5.51 19.68
CA PHE A 163 7.41 -5.21 20.82
C PHE A 163 6.11 -6.01 20.81
N LEU A 164 5.56 -6.35 19.63
CA LEU A 164 4.43 -7.25 19.53
C LEU A 164 4.73 -8.62 20.16
N LEU A 165 5.94 -9.15 19.94
CA LEU A 165 6.37 -10.45 20.45
C LEU A 165 6.73 -10.45 21.95
N HIS A 166 6.93 -9.27 22.55
CA HIS A 166 7.38 -9.09 23.95
C HIS A 166 6.38 -8.28 24.80
N HIS A 167 5.09 -8.33 24.45
CA HIS A 167 4.04 -7.45 25.00
C HIS A 167 3.82 -7.56 26.52
N GLU A 168 4.22 -8.66 27.16
CA GLU A 168 3.98 -8.93 28.59
C GLU A 168 4.61 -7.91 29.56
N ASN A 169 5.59 -7.11 29.12
CA ASN A 169 6.36 -6.26 30.03
C ASN A 169 6.13 -4.74 29.88
N GLN A 170 5.42 -4.24 28.85
CA GLN A 170 5.31 -2.78 28.60
C GLN A 170 3.99 -2.35 27.94
N ALA A 171 2.97 -2.08 28.74
CA ALA A 171 1.63 -1.70 28.28
C ALA A 171 1.62 -0.48 27.32
N THR A 172 2.41 0.57 27.60
CA THR A 172 2.46 1.78 26.74
C THR A 172 3.02 1.48 25.35
N LEU A 173 4.06 0.66 25.25
CA LEU A 173 4.63 0.28 23.95
C LEU A 173 3.69 -0.64 23.16
N TYR A 174 2.93 -1.49 23.85
CA TYR A 174 1.91 -2.31 23.21
C TYR A 174 0.80 -1.46 22.56
N TYR A 175 0.32 -0.40 23.24
CA TYR A 175 -0.66 0.52 22.62
C TYR A 175 -0.11 1.26 21.40
N LEU A 176 1.18 1.61 21.39
CA LEU A 176 1.84 2.19 20.22
C LEU A 176 1.91 1.19 19.05
N VAL A 177 2.25 -0.08 19.32
CA VAL A 177 2.23 -1.17 18.33
C VAL A 177 0.84 -1.33 17.73
N LEU A 178 -0.19 -1.39 18.58
CA LEU A 178 -1.58 -1.44 18.13
C LEU A 178 -1.91 -0.25 17.23
N PHE A 179 -1.59 0.97 17.66
CA PHE A 179 -1.85 2.16 16.87
C PHE A 179 -1.15 2.12 15.50
N ILE A 180 0.13 1.74 15.43
CA ILE A 180 0.86 1.64 14.16
C ILE A 180 0.25 0.58 13.24
N TYR A 181 -0.19 -0.55 13.79
CA TYR A 181 -0.87 -1.59 13.01
C TYR A 181 -2.18 -1.05 12.39
N HIS A 182 -3.00 -0.37 13.20
CA HIS A 182 -4.23 0.27 12.74
C HIS A 182 -3.95 1.42 11.77
N LEU A 183 -2.83 2.13 11.92
CA LEU A 183 -2.38 3.16 11.00
C LEU A 183 -2.10 2.57 9.62
N ILE A 184 -1.35 1.46 9.54
CA ILE A 184 -1.06 0.78 8.27
C ILE A 184 -2.37 0.33 7.60
N LEU A 185 -3.26 -0.33 8.33
CA LEU A 185 -4.57 -0.74 7.77
C LEU A 185 -5.42 0.47 7.36
N GLY A 186 -5.44 1.52 8.16
CA GLY A 186 -6.23 2.73 7.92
C GLY A 186 -5.76 3.49 6.68
N VAL A 187 -4.45 3.64 6.46
CA VAL A 187 -3.95 4.28 5.23
C VAL A 187 -4.16 3.40 4.00
N LEU A 188 -4.09 2.07 4.12
CA LEU A 188 -4.43 1.15 3.03
C LEU A 188 -5.92 1.22 2.68
N LEU A 189 -6.80 1.25 3.69
CA LEU A 189 -8.23 1.45 3.46
C LEU A 189 -8.52 2.82 2.83
N GLY A 190 -7.86 3.86 3.33
CA GLY A 190 -7.92 5.20 2.76
C GLY A 190 -7.54 5.19 1.28
N GLU A 191 -6.48 4.46 0.91
CA GLU A 191 -6.06 4.28 -0.48
C GLU A 191 -7.07 3.49 -1.30
N VAL A 192 -7.64 2.39 -0.80
CA VAL A 192 -8.67 1.62 -1.52
C VAL A 192 -9.89 2.49 -1.85
N LEU A 193 -10.34 3.32 -0.91
CA LEU A 193 -11.45 4.24 -1.11
C LEU A 193 -11.09 5.40 -2.04
N GLN A 194 -9.94 6.04 -1.81
CA GLN A 194 -9.47 7.16 -2.61
C GLN A 194 -9.17 6.73 -4.05
N SER A 195 -8.55 5.56 -4.25
CA SER A 195 -8.13 5.09 -5.57
C SER A 195 -9.35 4.77 -6.43
N SER A 196 -10.42 4.23 -5.84
CA SER A 196 -11.70 4.03 -6.54
C SER A 196 -12.24 5.32 -7.14
N TRP A 197 -12.19 6.42 -6.36
CA TRP A 197 -12.62 7.74 -6.83
C TRP A 197 -11.65 8.34 -7.86
N THR A 198 -10.35 8.17 -7.67
CA THR A 198 -9.32 8.64 -8.59
C THR A 198 -9.38 7.91 -9.93
N ILE A 199 -9.52 6.58 -9.93
CA ILE A 199 -9.73 5.77 -11.13
C ILE A 199 -10.96 6.26 -11.90
N PHE A 200 -12.08 6.48 -11.20
CA PHE A 200 -13.30 7.01 -11.83
C PHE A 200 -13.03 8.35 -12.52
N LYS A 201 -12.40 9.31 -11.83
CA LYS A 201 -12.04 10.61 -12.42
C LYS A 201 -11.12 10.47 -13.63
N LEU A 202 -10.04 9.70 -13.51
CA LEU A 202 -9.04 9.52 -14.58
C LEU A 202 -9.65 8.85 -15.82
N THR A 203 -10.64 7.97 -15.63
CA THR A 203 -11.34 7.28 -16.73
C THR A 203 -12.16 8.24 -17.60
N PHE A 204 -12.77 9.25 -16.99
CA PHE A 204 -13.68 10.18 -17.68
C PHE A 204 -13.10 11.58 -17.92
N GLN A 205 -11.88 11.85 -17.44
CA GLN A 205 -11.21 13.13 -17.64
C GLN A 205 -10.78 13.33 -19.11
N LYS A 206 -10.93 14.58 -19.60
CA LYS A 206 -10.48 15.01 -20.93
C LYS A 206 -9.57 16.24 -20.82
N PRO A 207 -8.43 16.31 -21.55
CA PRO A 207 -7.84 15.23 -22.35
C PRO A 207 -7.42 14.03 -21.47
N SER A 208 -7.32 12.85 -22.07
CA SER A 208 -7.01 11.63 -21.31
C SER A 208 -5.63 11.76 -20.65
N PRO A 209 -5.54 11.71 -19.31
CA PRO A 209 -4.25 11.79 -18.62
C PRO A 209 -3.43 10.51 -18.84
N SER A 210 -2.14 10.57 -18.54
CA SER A 210 -1.28 9.39 -18.45
C SER A 210 -1.52 8.69 -17.12
N TRP A 211 -2.05 7.47 -17.16
CA TRP A 211 -2.26 6.59 -16.00
C TRP A 211 -2.35 5.13 -16.47
N ASP A 212 -2.27 4.17 -15.55
CA ASP A 212 -2.17 2.74 -15.88
C ASP A 212 -3.30 2.23 -16.79
N GLY A 213 -4.54 2.64 -16.54
CA GLY A 213 -5.67 2.22 -17.38
C GLY A 213 -5.55 2.71 -18.82
N GLN A 214 -5.02 3.92 -19.03
CA GLN A 214 -4.75 4.42 -20.38
C GLN A 214 -3.57 3.69 -21.03
N THR A 215 -2.53 3.39 -20.25
CA THR A 215 -1.40 2.57 -20.72
C THR A 215 -1.86 1.19 -21.17
N LEU A 216 -2.71 0.52 -20.38
CA LEU A 216 -3.31 -0.76 -20.74
C LEU A 216 -4.18 -0.64 -21.99
N ALA A 217 -5.02 0.39 -22.08
CA ALA A 217 -5.87 0.61 -23.23
C ALA A 217 -5.08 0.78 -24.53
N ASN A 218 -3.95 1.49 -24.47
CA ASN A 218 -3.05 1.66 -25.62
C ASN A 218 -2.38 0.33 -26.01
N MET A 219 -2.05 -0.53 -25.04
CA MET A 219 -1.39 -1.82 -25.28
C MET A 219 -2.34 -2.90 -25.81
N THR A 220 -3.57 -2.95 -25.31
CA THR A 220 -4.54 -4.03 -25.61
C THR A 220 -5.62 -3.64 -26.59
N ARG A 221 -5.78 -2.33 -26.86
CA ARG A 221 -6.90 -1.74 -27.60
C ARG A 221 -8.26 -1.90 -26.92
N ILE A 222 -8.28 -2.32 -25.65
CA ILE A 222 -9.50 -2.40 -24.83
C ILE A 222 -9.69 -1.04 -24.13
N PRO A 223 -10.87 -0.41 -24.18
CA PRO A 223 -11.10 0.88 -23.51
C PRO A 223 -10.75 0.87 -22.02
N ALA A 224 -10.17 1.97 -21.51
CA ALA A 224 -9.69 2.06 -20.14
C ALA A 224 -10.75 1.73 -19.07
N ILE A 225 -12.04 1.98 -19.38
CA ILE A 225 -13.18 1.69 -18.49
C ILE A 225 -13.26 0.24 -18.04
N PHE A 226 -12.83 -0.74 -18.86
CA PHE A 226 -12.85 -2.15 -18.46
C PHE A 226 -11.84 -2.43 -17.34
N TYR A 227 -10.67 -1.80 -17.40
CA TYR A 227 -9.66 -1.89 -16.33
C TYR A 227 -10.12 -1.12 -15.08
N SER A 228 -10.76 0.02 -15.26
CA SER A 228 -11.38 0.78 -14.17
C SER A 228 -12.40 -0.05 -13.41
N ILE A 229 -13.32 -0.71 -14.12
CA ILE A 229 -14.32 -1.60 -13.52
C ILE A 229 -13.64 -2.74 -12.77
N LEU A 230 -12.63 -3.39 -13.37
CA LEU A 230 -11.89 -4.48 -12.73
C LEU A 230 -11.30 -4.04 -11.38
N TRP A 231 -10.55 -2.94 -11.34
CA TRP A 231 -9.91 -2.47 -10.11
C TRP A 231 -10.93 -1.98 -9.07
N ILE A 232 -11.98 -1.28 -9.50
CA ILE A 232 -13.05 -0.84 -8.60
C ILE A 232 -13.79 -2.04 -7.99
N VAL A 233 -14.05 -3.09 -8.76
CA VAL A 233 -14.66 -4.34 -8.23
C VAL A 233 -13.76 -5.00 -7.20
N ILE A 234 -12.44 -5.07 -7.45
CA ILE A 234 -11.47 -5.60 -6.46
C ILE A 234 -11.49 -4.76 -5.18
N ASN A 235 -11.54 -3.44 -5.30
CA ASN A 235 -11.65 -2.53 -4.15
C ASN A 235 -12.94 -2.79 -3.36
N PHE A 236 -14.10 -2.85 -4.02
CA PHE A 236 -15.37 -3.15 -3.33
C PHE A 236 -15.40 -4.54 -2.70
N TYR A 237 -14.82 -5.55 -3.37
CA TYR A 237 -14.69 -6.88 -2.81
C TYR A 237 -13.82 -6.88 -1.54
N SER A 238 -12.75 -6.08 -1.52
CA SER A 238 -11.93 -5.93 -0.32
C SER A 238 -12.68 -5.30 0.85
N LEU A 239 -13.57 -4.34 0.58
CA LEU A 239 -14.45 -3.73 1.59
C LEU A 239 -15.49 -4.73 2.11
N TYR A 240 -16.05 -5.55 1.22
CA TYR A 240 -16.97 -6.64 1.60
C TYR A 240 -16.30 -7.64 2.55
N LEU A 241 -15.08 -8.10 2.23
CA LEU A 241 -14.34 -9.00 3.11
C LEU A 241 -13.90 -8.34 4.41
N MET A 242 -13.54 -7.05 4.39
CA MET A 242 -13.28 -6.30 5.61
C MET A 242 -14.48 -6.30 6.55
N TYR A 243 -15.69 -6.13 6.01
CA TYR A 243 -16.92 -6.24 6.80
C TYR A 243 -17.08 -7.64 7.40
N GLN A 244 -16.84 -8.71 6.62
CA GLN A 244 -16.93 -10.10 7.10
C GLN A 244 -15.87 -10.47 8.15
N TYR A 245 -14.68 -9.85 8.12
CA TYR A 245 -13.63 -10.12 9.12
C TYR A 245 -13.75 -9.27 10.38
N ALA A 246 -14.50 -8.17 10.32
CA ALA A 246 -14.67 -7.24 11.42
C ALA A 246 -15.97 -7.44 12.23
N PHE A 247 -16.94 -8.19 11.70
CA PHE A 247 -18.25 -8.47 12.30
C PHE A 247 -18.59 -9.95 12.18
#